data_AF-A0A3M2CHR7-F1
#
_entry.id   AF-A0A3M2CHR7-F1
#
_cell.length_a   1.000
_cell.length_b   1.000
_cell.length_c   1.000
_cell.angle_alpha   90.00
_cell.angle_beta   90.00
_cell.angle_gamma   90.00
#
_symmetry.space_group_name_H-M   'P 1'
#
loop_
_entity.id
_entity.type
_entity.pdbx_description
1 polymer ?
#
loop_
_entity_poly.entity_id
_entity_poly.type
_entity_poly.pdbx_seq_one_letter_code
_entity_poly.pdbx_strand_id
1 'polypeptide(L)'
;MLGAIAAAGEAVDRFDPSRGGRLAAPVAIALQRWCAGVPDVATPGEPGRATRRAPAGVAVADWTRAVDPWQAWLDPDPRIAGVLGRLEPEARALLEARFGLTGGVPRTLESIAAEHGKRAVHLARAERRAVREALRLAREAGV
;
A
#
# COMPACT_ATOMS: atom_id res chain seq x y z
N MET A 1 -11.92 -3.54 2.85
CA MET A 1 -12.19 -2.88 1.55
C MET A 1 -11.13 -3.18 0.48
N LEU A 2 -9.84 -3.35 0.84
CA LEU A 2 -8.78 -3.85 -0.07
C LEU A 2 -9.18 -5.07 -0.90
N GLY A 3 -9.86 -6.05 -0.30
CA GLY A 3 -10.30 -7.24 -1.03
C GLY A 3 -11.37 -7.01 -2.10
N ALA A 4 -12.10 -5.88 -2.08
CA ALA A 4 -13.08 -5.54 -3.12
C ALA A 4 -12.35 -5.16 -4.42
N ILE A 5 -11.33 -4.30 -4.29
CA ILE A 5 -10.51 -3.85 -5.41
C ILE A 5 -9.68 -5.02 -5.95
N ALA A 6 -9.11 -5.85 -5.07
CA ALA A 6 -8.41 -7.06 -5.49
C ALA A 6 -9.34 -8.04 -6.24
N ALA A 7 -10.57 -8.26 -5.74
CA ALA A 7 -11.55 -9.11 -6.42
C ALA A 7 -11.98 -8.54 -7.78
N ALA A 8 -12.10 -7.21 -7.88
CA ALA A 8 -12.36 -6.55 -9.16
C ALA A 8 -11.18 -6.69 -10.13
N GLY A 9 -9.94 -6.47 -9.66
CA GLY A 9 -8.72 -6.64 -10.46
C GLY A 9 -8.56 -8.07 -10.99
N GLU A 10 -8.73 -9.07 -10.12
CA GLU A 10 -8.69 -10.48 -10.51
C GLU A 10 -9.77 -10.84 -11.55
N ALA A 11 -10.96 -10.22 -11.46
CA ALA A 11 -12.01 -10.38 -12.45
C ALA A 11 -11.69 -9.69 -13.79
N VAL A 12 -10.98 -8.56 -13.77
CA VAL A 12 -10.46 -7.88 -14.97
C VAL A 12 -9.38 -8.71 -15.63
N ASP A 13 -8.40 -9.21 -14.87
CA ASP A 13 -7.27 -9.98 -15.39
C ASP A 13 -7.71 -11.30 -16.04
N ARG A 14 -8.80 -11.89 -15.55
CA ARG A 14 -9.40 -13.11 -16.11
C ARG A 14 -10.37 -12.87 -17.26
N PHE A 15 -10.74 -11.62 -17.54
CA PHE A 15 -11.72 -11.31 -18.56
C PHE A 15 -11.13 -11.46 -19.97
N ASP A 16 -11.74 -12.32 -20.78
CA ASP A 16 -11.37 -12.54 -22.18
C ASP A 16 -12.38 -11.84 -23.10
N PRO A 17 -12.02 -10.70 -23.73
CA PRO A 17 -12.94 -9.96 -24.59
C PRO A 17 -13.36 -10.73 -25.85
N SER A 18 -12.58 -11.74 -26.27
CA SER A 18 -12.88 -12.53 -27.48
C SER A 18 -14.11 -13.44 -27.32
N ARG A 19 -14.50 -13.76 -26.07
CA ARG A 19 -15.68 -14.59 -25.76
C ARG A 19 -16.99 -13.81 -25.69
N GLY A 20 -16.94 -12.50 -25.95
CA GLY A 20 -18.09 -11.61 -25.86
C GLY A 20 -18.50 -11.26 -24.42
N GLY A 21 -19.56 -10.45 -24.29
CA GLY A 21 -20.07 -9.99 -22.99
C GLY A 21 -19.49 -8.65 -22.52
N ARG A 22 -19.94 -8.20 -21.33
CA ARG A 22 -19.54 -6.92 -20.73
C ARG A 22 -18.70 -7.18 -19.48
N LEU A 23 -17.50 -6.58 -19.39
CA LEU A 23 -16.61 -6.65 -18.22
C LEU A 23 -17.30 -6.30 -16.89
N ALA A 24 -18.33 -5.44 -16.93
CA ALA A 24 -19.10 -5.07 -15.75
C ALA A 24 -19.72 -6.27 -15.01
N ALA A 25 -20.14 -7.32 -15.74
CA ALA A 25 -20.78 -8.49 -15.14
C ALA A 25 -19.84 -9.33 -14.25
N PRO A 26 -18.68 -9.82 -14.73
CA PRO A 26 -17.76 -10.57 -13.88
C PRO A 26 -17.20 -9.74 -12.71
N VAL A 27 -16.93 -8.45 -12.93
CA VAL A 27 -16.50 -7.54 -11.87
C VAL A 27 -17.57 -7.39 -10.78
N ALA A 28 -18.84 -7.17 -11.16
CA ALA A 28 -19.94 -7.08 -10.20
C ALA A 28 -20.13 -8.38 -9.40
N ILE A 29 -20.03 -9.54 -10.05
CA ILE A 29 -20.12 -10.85 -9.37
C ILE A 29 -18.98 -11.03 -8.38
N ALA A 30 -17.74 -10.70 -8.75
CA ALA A 30 -16.58 -10.82 -7.89
C ALA A 30 -16.70 -9.90 -6.65
N LEU A 31 -17.13 -8.65 -6.85
CA LEU A 31 -17.42 -7.71 -5.77
C LEU A 31 -18.53 -8.22 -4.86
N GLN A 32 -19.62 -8.75 -5.40
CA GLN A 32 -20.73 -9.27 -4.60
C GLN A 32 -20.31 -10.47 -3.74
N ARG A 33 -19.50 -11.38 -4.29
CA ARG A 33 -18.92 -12.51 -3.54
C ARG A 33 -18.01 -12.03 -2.42
N TRP A 34 -17.16 -11.03 -2.69
CA TRP A 34 -16.32 -10.45 -1.66
C TRP A 34 -17.15 -9.79 -0.56
N CYS A 35 -18.12 -8.95 -0.92
CA CYS A 35 -19.00 -8.26 0.04
C CYS A 35 -19.73 -9.25 0.95
N ALA A 36 -20.23 -10.36 0.41
CA ALA A 36 -20.92 -11.40 1.17
C ALA A 36 -20.04 -12.03 2.28
N GLY A 37 -18.71 -11.98 2.14
CA GLY A 37 -17.76 -12.51 3.10
C GLY A 37 -17.21 -11.49 4.10
N VAL A 38 -17.59 -10.21 4.03
CA VAL A 38 -17.07 -9.15 4.92
C VAL A 38 -18.15 -8.68 5.88
N PRO A 39 -18.09 -9.05 7.18
CA PRO A 39 -19.15 -8.78 8.16
C PRO A 39 -19.50 -7.28 8.32
N ASP A 40 -18.50 -6.40 8.23
CA ASP A 40 -18.69 -4.94 8.38
C ASP A 40 -19.24 -4.25 7.11
N VAL A 41 -19.21 -4.93 5.96
CA VAL A 41 -19.72 -4.39 4.68
C VAL A 41 -21.06 -5.03 4.33
N ALA A 42 -21.23 -6.31 4.64
CA ALA A 42 -22.49 -7.02 4.59
C ALA A 42 -23.18 -6.93 5.96
N THR A 43 -23.82 -5.80 6.25
CA THR A 43 -24.93 -5.87 7.21
C THR A 43 -26.09 -6.52 6.47
N PRO A 44 -26.52 -7.75 6.82
CA PRO A 44 -27.69 -8.33 6.18
C PRO A 44 -28.87 -7.41 6.41
N GLY A 45 -29.42 -6.87 5.32
CA GLY A 45 -30.73 -6.24 5.36
C GLY A 45 -31.77 -7.30 5.71
N GLU A 46 -32.82 -6.93 6.43
CA GLU A 46 -33.96 -7.81 6.63
C GLU A 46 -34.47 -8.34 5.27
N PRO A 47 -34.94 -9.59 5.17
CA PRO A 47 -35.50 -10.12 3.94
C PRO A 47 -36.56 -9.17 3.36
N GLY A 48 -36.38 -8.75 2.10
CA GLY A 48 -37.27 -7.78 1.43
C GLY A 48 -36.88 -6.31 1.62
N ARG A 49 -35.78 -5.99 2.31
CA ARG A 49 -35.22 -4.64 2.41
C ARG A 49 -33.88 -4.50 1.71
N ALA A 50 -33.64 -3.34 1.11
CA ALA A 50 -32.37 -2.99 0.50
C ALA A 50 -31.24 -2.99 1.55
N THR A 51 -30.09 -3.57 1.21
CA THR A 51 -28.88 -3.59 2.04
C THR A 51 -28.45 -2.17 2.39
N ARG A 52 -28.10 -1.91 3.66
CA ARG A 52 -27.62 -0.59 4.09
C ARG A 52 -26.30 -0.29 3.38
N ARG A 53 -26.18 0.92 2.81
CA ARG A 53 -24.90 1.44 2.30
C ARG A 53 -23.89 1.46 3.45
N ALA A 54 -22.61 1.19 3.13
CA ALA A 54 -21.52 1.41 4.08
C ALA A 54 -21.63 2.84 4.66
N PRO A 55 -21.55 3.00 5.99
CA PRO A 55 -21.67 4.32 6.60
C PRO A 55 -20.61 5.29 6.07
N ALA A 56 -20.97 6.56 5.95
CA ALA A 56 -20.01 7.60 5.63
C ALA A 56 -18.93 7.67 6.73
N GLY A 57 -17.67 7.84 6.33
CA GLY A 57 -16.55 7.95 7.27
C GLY A 57 -15.87 6.63 7.66
N VAL A 58 -16.25 5.50 7.05
CA VAL A 58 -15.47 4.25 7.19
C VAL A 58 -14.05 4.48 6.68
N ALA A 59 -13.07 4.34 7.56
CA ALA A 59 -11.66 4.43 7.19
C ALA A 59 -11.32 3.30 6.21
N VAL A 60 -10.94 3.69 5.00
CA VAL A 60 -10.48 2.77 3.97
C VAL A 60 -8.96 2.72 4.09
N ALA A 61 -8.40 1.53 4.32
CA ALA A 61 -6.96 1.33 4.20
C ALA A 61 -6.50 1.84 2.83
N ASP A 62 -5.34 2.50 2.78
CA ASP A 62 -4.80 3.07 1.54
C ASP A 62 -4.58 1.97 0.49
N TRP A 63 -5.58 1.84 -0.39
CA TRP A 63 -5.63 0.79 -1.38
C TRP A 63 -4.62 0.98 -2.49
N THR A 64 -4.12 2.22 -2.66
CA THR A 64 -3.14 2.55 -3.68
C THR A 64 -1.83 1.82 -3.49
N ARG A 65 -1.55 1.30 -2.28
CA ARG A 65 -0.37 0.49 -1.94
C ARG A 65 -0.51 -1.00 -2.27
N ALA A 66 -1.69 -1.43 -2.72
CA ALA A 66 -2.00 -2.82 -3.00
C ALA A 66 -2.55 -3.02 -4.41
N VAL A 67 -2.44 -2.00 -5.27
CA VAL A 67 -2.95 -2.06 -6.65
C VAL A 67 -2.11 -3.00 -7.49
N ASP A 68 -0.81 -3.03 -7.25
CA ASP A 68 0.12 -3.73 -8.12
C ASP A 68 1.12 -4.60 -7.35
N PRO A 69 1.30 -5.90 -7.69
CA PRO A 69 2.19 -6.79 -6.95
C PRO A 69 3.64 -6.32 -6.80
N TRP A 70 4.17 -5.50 -7.73
CA TRP A 70 5.53 -4.96 -7.65
C TRP A 70 5.65 -3.77 -6.68
N GLN A 71 4.55 -3.14 -6.24
CA GLN A 71 4.61 -2.07 -5.25
C GLN A 71 5.21 -2.57 -3.92
N ALA A 72 4.90 -3.79 -3.51
CA ALA A 72 5.49 -4.40 -2.31
C ALA A 72 7.03 -4.54 -2.38
N TRP A 73 7.60 -4.47 -3.59
CA TRP A 73 9.04 -4.56 -3.84
C TRP A 73 9.70 -3.18 -3.93
N LEU A 74 8.91 -2.15 -4.23
CA LEU A 74 9.39 -0.77 -4.41
C LEU A 74 9.17 0.11 -3.19
N ASP A 75 8.07 -0.11 -2.48
CA ASP A 75 7.72 0.65 -1.29
C ASP A 75 8.51 0.14 -0.08
N PRO A 76 8.89 1.04 0.83
CA PRO A 76 9.50 0.62 2.09
C PRO A 76 8.48 -0.16 2.93
N ASP A 77 9.00 -1.04 3.79
CA ASP A 77 8.17 -1.74 4.78
C ASP A 77 7.31 -0.72 5.57
N PRO A 78 5.97 -0.89 5.65
CA PRO A 78 5.07 0.09 6.25
C PRO A 78 5.44 0.47 7.68
N ARG A 79 6.10 -0.43 8.42
CA ARG A 79 6.54 -0.19 9.79
C ARG A 79 7.60 0.89 9.91
N ILE A 80 8.38 1.12 8.84
CA ILE A 80 9.43 2.13 8.81
C ILE A 80 8.84 3.53 9.02
N ALA A 81 7.70 3.83 8.38
CA ALA A 81 7.04 5.13 8.51
C ALA A 81 6.63 5.42 9.96
N GLY A 82 6.17 4.40 10.70
CA GLY A 82 5.75 4.52 12.09
C GLY A 82 6.88 4.82 13.09
N VAL A 83 8.14 4.63 12.71
CA VAL A 83 9.31 4.83 13.59
C VAL A 83 10.31 5.86 13.08
N LEU A 84 10.02 6.58 11.99
CA LEU A 84 10.92 7.60 11.44
C LEU A 84 11.37 8.63 12.49
N GLY A 85 10.46 9.05 13.37
CA GLY A 85 10.76 10.01 14.44
C GLY A 85 11.74 9.51 15.51
N ARG A 86 12.04 8.21 15.53
CA ARG A 86 12.99 7.57 16.47
C ARG A 86 14.37 7.32 15.86
N LEU A 87 14.52 7.54 14.55
CA LEU A 87 15.80 7.40 13.87
C LEU A 87 16.68 8.62 14.09
N GLU A 88 18.00 8.41 14.04
CA GLU A 88 18.96 9.51 13.95
C GLU A 88 18.63 10.44 12.77
N PRO A 89 18.81 11.77 12.91
CA PRO A 89 18.35 12.74 11.92
C PRO A 89 18.85 12.49 10.50
N GLU A 90 20.11 12.08 10.34
CA GLU A 90 20.68 11.75 9.02
C GLU A 90 20.03 10.50 8.40
N ALA A 91 19.77 9.47 9.20
CA ALA A 91 19.14 8.24 8.75
C ALA A 91 17.68 8.49 8.36
N ARG A 92 16.96 9.27 9.17
CA ARG A 92 15.60 9.72 8.87
C ARG A 92 15.56 10.49 7.55
N ALA A 93 16.39 11.53 7.40
CA ALA A 93 16.41 12.37 6.21
C ALA A 93 16.71 11.56 4.93
N LEU A 94 17.61 10.58 5.03
CA LEU A 94 17.90 9.67 3.92
C LEU A 94 16.67 8.84 3.51
N LEU A 95 15.97 8.22 4.47
CA LEU A 95 14.79 7.41 4.17
C LEU A 95 13.62 8.26 3.65
N GLU A 96 13.40 9.45 4.23
CA GLU A 96 12.39 10.40 3.77
C GLU A 96 12.63 10.82 2.32
N ALA A 97 13.86 11.19 1.96
CA ALA A 97 14.21 11.56 0.60
C ALA A 97 14.14 10.37 -0.37
N ARG A 98 14.59 9.18 0.06
CA ARG A 98 14.62 7.97 -0.77
C ARG A 98 13.23 7.51 -1.16
N PHE A 99 12.29 7.55 -0.22
CA PHE A 99 10.95 6.98 -0.36
C PHE A 99 9.82 8.01 -0.44
N GLY A 100 10.13 9.31 -0.39
CA GLY A 100 9.11 10.36 -0.49
C GLY A 100 8.15 10.40 0.70
N LEU A 101 8.57 9.98 1.90
CA LEU A 101 7.69 9.78 3.06
C LEU A 101 7.11 11.08 3.63
N THR A 102 7.63 12.23 3.22
CA THR A 102 7.16 13.57 3.59
C THR A 102 6.30 14.23 2.50
N GLY A 103 5.84 13.47 1.52
CA GLY A 103 5.03 13.97 0.39
C GLY A 103 5.85 14.52 -0.78
N GLY A 104 7.18 14.41 -0.72
CA GLY A 104 8.07 14.70 -1.84
C GLY A 104 8.16 13.54 -2.84
N VAL A 105 8.70 13.82 -4.04
CA VAL A 105 8.98 12.77 -5.02
C VAL A 105 10.12 11.88 -4.51
N PRO A 106 9.98 10.53 -4.51
CA PRO A 106 11.06 9.62 -4.15
C PRO A 106 12.30 9.86 -5.01
N ARG A 107 13.48 9.86 -4.39
CA ARG A 107 14.75 10.13 -5.07
C ARG A 107 15.64 8.89 -5.13
N THR A 108 16.46 8.80 -6.18
CA THR A 108 17.46 7.74 -6.29
C THR A 108 18.66 8.02 -5.39
N LEU A 109 19.40 6.98 -5.00
CA LEU A 109 20.61 7.13 -4.21
C LEU A 109 21.66 7.95 -4.96
N GLU A 110 21.73 7.85 -6.29
CA GLU A 110 22.60 8.67 -7.13
C GLU A 110 22.25 10.15 -7.03
N SER A 111 20.96 10.50 -7.10
CA SER A 111 20.50 11.88 -6.96
C SER A 111 20.82 12.46 -5.59
N ILE A 112 20.57 11.70 -4.52
CA ILE A 112 20.86 12.12 -3.14
C ILE A 112 22.37 12.25 -2.94
N ALA A 113 23.16 11.33 -3.50
CA ALA A 113 24.61 11.34 -3.39
C ALA A 113 25.23 12.55 -4.08
N ALA A 114 24.75 12.88 -5.29
CA ALA A 114 25.21 14.03 -6.06
C ALA A 114 25.01 15.35 -5.30
N GLU A 115 23.85 15.53 -4.66
CA GLU A 115 23.56 16.73 -3.86
C GLU A 115 24.49 16.89 -2.65
N HIS A 116 24.91 15.79 -2.04
CA HIS A 116 25.74 15.80 -0.84
C HIS A 116 27.24 15.62 -1.12
N GLY A 117 27.66 15.60 -2.39
CA GLY A 117 29.05 15.33 -2.78
C GLY A 117 29.55 13.94 -2.34
N LYS A 118 28.64 12.97 -2.16
CA LYS A 118 28.94 11.60 -1.73
C LYS A 118 28.94 10.64 -2.91
N ARG A 119 29.47 9.44 -2.70
CA ARG A 119 29.35 8.32 -3.66
C ARG A 119 28.07 7.53 -3.37
N ALA A 120 27.34 7.12 -4.41
CA ALA A 120 26.11 6.34 -4.29
C ALA A 120 26.30 5.05 -3.44
N VAL A 121 27.46 4.39 -3.57
CA VAL A 121 27.80 3.20 -2.78
C VAL A 121 27.82 3.46 -1.27
N HIS A 122 28.23 4.65 -0.83
CA HIS A 122 28.21 5.01 0.59
C HIS A 122 26.77 5.22 1.08
N LEU A 123 25.92 5.86 0.27
CA LEU A 123 24.51 6.01 0.62
C LEU A 123 23.76 4.67 0.61
N ALA A 124 24.06 3.75 -0.30
CA ALA A 124 23.47 2.40 -0.28
C ALA A 124 23.78 1.65 1.03
N ARG A 125 25.01 1.79 1.57
CA ARG A 125 25.36 1.22 2.87
C ARG A 125 24.63 1.92 4.03
N ALA A 126 24.51 3.24 3.97
CA ALA A 126 23.80 4.04 4.96
C ALA A 126 22.29 3.70 4.97
N GLU A 127 21.66 3.59 3.80
CA GLU A 127 20.26 3.19 3.62
C GLU A 127 20.01 1.80 4.23
N ARG A 128 20.83 0.80 3.88
CA ARG A 128 20.69 -0.56 4.46
C ARG A 128 20.86 -0.57 5.98
N ARG A 129 21.69 0.31 6.55
CA ARG A 129 21.82 0.45 8.00
C ARG A 129 20.56 1.11 8.59
N ALA A 130 20.09 2.20 7.98
CA ALA A 130 18.89 2.92 8.41
C ALA A 130 17.63 2.03 8.35
N VAL A 131 17.45 1.25 7.28
CA VAL A 131 16.33 0.30 7.15
C VAL A 131 16.40 -0.78 8.24
N ARG A 132 17.57 -1.39 8.47
CA ARG A 132 17.72 -2.39 9.53
C ARG A 132 17.41 -1.83 10.91
N GLU A 133 17.85 -0.61 11.16
CA GLU A 133 17.60 0.08 12.42
C GLU A 133 16.11 0.42 12.61
N ALA A 134 15.46 0.93 11.57
CA ALA A 134 14.02 1.19 11.59
C ALA A 134 13.24 -0.09 11.89
N LEU A 135 13.56 -1.20 11.21
CA LEU A 135 12.90 -2.48 11.46
C LEU A 135 13.18 -3.04 12.87
N ARG A 136 14.34 -2.74 13.47
CA ARG A 136 14.63 -3.07 14.87
C ARG A 136 13.73 -2.26 15.81
N LEU A 137 13.67 -0.95 15.62
CA LEU A 137 12.83 -0.05 16.42
C LEU A 137 11.34 -0.38 16.31
N ALA A 138 10.87 -0.78 15.13
CA ALA A 138 9.50 -1.21 14.91
C ALA A 138 9.15 -2.46 15.72
N ARG A 139 10.02 -3.48 15.70
CA ARG A 139 9.86 -4.69 16.54
C ARG A 139 9.80 -4.35 18.02
N GLU A 140 10.62 -3.41 18.49
CA GLU A 140 10.61 -2.95 19.88
C GLU A 140 9.36 -2.13 20.23
N ALA A 141 8.76 -1.45 19.25
CA ALA A 141 7.54 -0.66 19.41
C ALA A 141 6.27 -1.52 19.37
N GLY A 142 6.34 -2.77 18.91
CA GLY A 142 5.17 -3.60 18.62
C GLY A 142 4.40 -3.14 17.38
N VAL A 143 5.08 -2.48 16.43
CA VAL A 143 4.52 -2.01 15.14
C VAL A 143 4.99 -2.91 14.00
#